data_AF-F3CBH7-F1
#
_entry.id   AF-F3CBH7-F1
#
_cell.length_a   1.000
_cell.length_b   1.000
_cell.length_c   1.000
_cell.angle_alpha   90.00
_cell.angle_beta   90.00
_cell.angle_gamma   90.00
#
_symmetry.space_group_name_H-M   'P 1'
#
loop_
_entity.id
_entity.type
_entity.pdbx_description
1 polymer ?
#
loop_
_entity_poly.entity_id
_entity_poly.type
_entity_poly.pdbx_seq_one_letter_code
_entity_poly.pdbx_strand_id
1 'polypeptide(L)'
;VFFLFGRPDARLGIDDPAFQALLELGLSGQLWMKVSAIYRLGGTAEQNAAFAHAALPLLLQSFGPRRLVWGSDWPHTQHEQEVSYASVVEQFRALECPEPLKNMLLVEAPQALFDFLPIEI
;
A
#
# COMPACT_ATOMS: atom_id res chain seq x y z
N VAL A 1 -1.00 -12.92 1.47
CA VAL A 1 -1.14 -11.46 1.25
C VAL A 1 -0.76 -10.75 2.54
N PHE A 2 0.21 -9.84 2.50
CA PHE A 2 0.50 -8.91 3.60
C PHE A 2 -0.40 -7.68 3.48
N PHE A 3 -0.81 -7.14 4.62
CA PHE A 3 -1.71 -5.98 4.69
C PHE A 3 -0.97 -4.78 5.29
N LEU A 4 -1.46 -3.57 4.98
CA LEU A 4 -1.06 -2.33 5.64
C LEU A 4 0.45 -2.07 5.58
N PHE A 5 1.08 -2.23 4.42
CA PHE A 5 2.55 -2.10 4.26
C PHE A 5 3.37 -3.09 5.12
N GLY A 6 2.74 -4.12 5.71
CA GLY A 6 3.35 -5.01 6.69
C GLY A 6 3.24 -4.54 8.15
N ARG A 7 2.42 -3.51 8.41
CA ARG A 7 2.27 -2.81 9.71
C ARG A 7 3.59 -2.31 10.31
N PRO A 8 4.44 -1.62 9.52
CA PRO A 8 5.64 -0.99 10.05
C PRO A 8 5.28 0.16 10.99
N ASP A 9 6.24 0.54 11.82
CA ASP A 9 6.17 1.79 12.59
C ASP A 9 6.81 2.92 11.76
N ALA A 10 5.99 3.83 11.24
CA ALA A 10 6.44 4.95 10.40
C ALA A 10 7.49 5.83 11.10
N ARG A 11 7.53 5.84 12.44
CA ARG A 11 8.53 6.60 13.22
C ARG A 11 9.93 6.01 13.10
N LEU A 12 10.04 4.72 12.83
CA LEU A 12 11.32 4.02 12.61
C LEU A 12 11.83 4.20 11.17
N GLY A 13 10.97 4.67 10.25
CA GLY A 13 11.32 4.92 8.87
C GLY A 13 11.53 3.64 8.06
N ILE A 14 11.98 3.80 6.81
CA ILE A 14 12.22 2.67 5.89
C ILE A 14 13.43 1.81 6.29
N ASP A 15 14.28 2.28 7.21
CA ASP A 15 15.44 1.53 7.68
C ASP A 15 15.12 0.59 8.85
N ASP A 16 13.85 0.53 9.27
CA ASP A 16 13.37 -0.45 10.25
C ASP A 16 13.76 -1.88 9.80
N PRO A 17 14.52 -2.65 10.61
CA PRO A 17 14.90 -4.01 10.27
C PRO A 17 13.72 -4.91 9.92
N ALA A 18 12.54 -4.70 10.53
CA ALA A 18 11.34 -5.46 10.20
C ALA A 18 10.82 -5.13 8.79
N PHE A 19 10.85 -3.86 8.38
CA PHE A 19 10.49 -3.45 7.04
C PHE A 19 11.51 -3.94 6.00
N GLN A 20 12.80 -3.89 6.31
CA GLN A 20 13.85 -4.44 5.43
C GLN A 20 13.68 -5.96 5.22
N ALA A 21 13.44 -6.72 6.28
CA ALA A 21 13.15 -8.16 6.16
C ALA A 21 11.91 -8.44 5.30
N LEU A 22 10.88 -7.59 5.37
CA LEU A 22 9.70 -7.68 4.52
C LEU A 22 10.02 -7.44 3.04
N LEU A 23 10.89 -6.48 2.73
CA LEU A 23 11.37 -6.25 1.36
C LEU A 23 12.11 -7.48 0.83
N GLU A 24 13.02 -8.06 1.63
CA GLU A 24 13.72 -9.30 1.26
C GLU A 24 12.76 -10.45 0.96
N LEU A 25 11.72 -10.64 1.79
CA LEU A 25 10.69 -11.65 1.54
C LEU A 25 9.92 -11.39 0.24
N GLY A 26 9.67 -10.12 -0.10
CA GLY A 26 8.99 -9.70 -1.32
C GLY A 26 9.66 -10.22 -2.59
N LEU A 27 11.00 -10.34 -2.59
CA LEU A 27 11.80 -10.82 -3.71
C LEU A 27 11.48 -12.27 -4.11
N SER A 28 10.83 -13.05 -3.24
CA SER A 28 10.39 -14.41 -3.55
C SER A 28 9.37 -14.49 -4.71
N GLY A 29 8.68 -13.38 -5.03
CA GLY A 29 7.66 -13.32 -6.09
C GLY A 29 6.34 -14.05 -5.79
N GLN A 30 6.26 -14.73 -4.64
CA GLN A 30 5.09 -15.51 -4.20
C GLN A 30 4.15 -14.69 -3.32
N LEU A 31 4.63 -13.56 -2.79
CA LEU A 31 3.90 -12.73 -1.87
C LEU A 31 3.18 -11.59 -2.59
N TRP A 32 2.07 -11.18 -1.99
CA TRP A 32 1.31 -10.00 -2.37
C TRP A 32 1.34 -9.01 -1.22
N MET A 33 1.33 -7.72 -1.54
CA MET A 33 1.29 -6.64 -0.56
C MET A 33 0.16 -5.67 -0.86
N LYS A 34 -0.64 -5.38 0.16
CA LYS A 34 -1.65 -4.32 0.10
C LYS A 34 -1.09 -3.00 0.64
N VAL A 35 -0.96 -2.00 -0.22
CA VAL A 35 -0.56 -0.63 0.11
C VAL A 35 -1.81 0.18 0.48
N SER A 36 -2.23 0.09 1.74
CA SER A 36 -3.47 0.69 2.24
C SER A 36 -3.32 1.20 3.68
N ALA A 37 -4.32 1.99 4.13
CA ALA A 37 -4.48 2.42 5.52
C ALA A 37 -3.21 3.05 6.13
N ILE A 38 -2.64 4.03 5.42
CA ILE A 38 -1.46 4.80 5.85
C ILE A 38 -1.67 5.41 7.25
N TYR A 39 -2.90 5.77 7.60
CA TYR A 39 -3.26 6.28 8.93
C TYR A 39 -3.02 5.29 10.09
N ARG A 40 -2.71 4.01 9.82
CA ARG A 40 -2.44 2.98 10.84
C ARG A 40 -0.95 2.70 11.09
N LEU A 41 -0.04 3.49 10.54
CA LEU A 41 1.41 3.21 10.61
C LEU A 41 2.08 3.71 11.90
N GLY A 42 1.31 4.11 12.91
CA GLY A 42 1.83 4.41 14.26
C GLY A 42 2.51 5.78 14.45
N GLY A 43 2.75 6.54 13.38
CA GLY A 43 3.20 7.94 13.43
C GLY A 43 2.06 8.95 13.29
N THR A 44 2.40 10.24 13.23
CA THR A 44 1.45 11.32 12.85
C THR A 44 1.02 11.19 11.39
N ALA A 45 -0.01 11.93 10.98
CA ALA A 45 -0.45 11.93 9.58
C ALA A 45 0.69 12.27 8.60
N GLU A 46 1.53 13.23 8.94
CA GLU A 46 2.69 13.65 8.14
C GLU A 46 3.78 12.57 8.10
N GLN A 47 4.10 11.95 9.25
CA GLN A 47 5.08 10.87 9.33
C GLN A 47 4.63 9.66 8.53
N ASN A 48 3.36 9.29 8.65
CA ASN A 48 2.78 8.16 7.94
C ASN A 48 2.77 8.41 6.43
N ALA A 49 2.40 9.62 5.99
CA ALA A 49 2.46 10.00 4.58
C ALA A 49 3.90 9.96 4.05
N ALA A 50 4.86 10.56 4.76
CA ALA A 50 6.27 10.54 4.38
C ALA A 50 6.82 9.11 4.27
N PHE A 51 6.49 8.24 5.23
CA PHE A 51 6.84 6.82 5.16
C PHE A 51 6.24 6.15 3.92
N ALA A 52 4.94 6.33 3.66
CA ALA A 52 4.29 5.70 2.50
C ALA A 52 4.91 6.13 1.17
N HIS A 53 5.27 7.41 1.03
CA HIS A 53 6.02 7.95 -0.10
C HIS A 53 7.39 7.28 -0.28
N ALA A 54 8.14 7.12 0.79
CA ALA A 54 9.46 6.50 0.75
C ALA A 54 9.41 4.97 0.54
N ALA A 55 8.39 4.32 1.12
CA ALA A 55 8.24 2.87 1.11
C ALA A 55 7.73 2.33 -0.24
N LEU A 56 6.85 3.05 -0.94
CA LEU A 56 6.22 2.55 -2.16
C LEU A 56 7.24 2.17 -3.26
N PRO A 57 8.25 2.99 -3.61
CA PRO A 57 9.27 2.60 -4.59
C PRO A 57 10.06 1.34 -4.20
N LEU A 58 10.31 1.14 -2.90
CA LEU A 58 11.03 -0.03 -2.39
C LEU A 58 10.17 -1.29 -2.48
N LEU A 59 8.89 -1.18 -2.14
CA LEU A 59 7.91 -2.24 -2.31
C LEU A 59 7.74 -2.61 -3.79
N LEU A 60 7.73 -1.64 -4.69
CA LEU A 60 7.67 -1.89 -6.13
C LEU A 60 8.89 -2.65 -6.64
N GLN A 61 10.08 -2.29 -6.17
CA GLN A 61 11.31 -3.01 -6.53
C GLN A 61 11.32 -4.43 -5.99
N SER A 62 10.79 -4.64 -4.77
CA SER A 62 10.90 -5.92 -4.08
C SER A 62 9.80 -6.91 -4.49
N PHE A 63 8.54 -6.48 -4.54
CA PHE A 63 7.40 -7.33 -4.87
C PHE A 63 7.09 -7.34 -6.37
N GLY A 64 7.46 -6.28 -7.09
CA GLY A 64 7.00 -6.01 -8.44
C GLY A 64 5.58 -5.40 -8.48
N PRO A 65 5.27 -4.59 -9.51
CA PRO A 65 4.02 -3.86 -9.59
C PRO A 65 2.78 -4.78 -9.69
N ARG A 66 2.94 -5.99 -10.24
CA ARG A 66 1.86 -7.01 -10.36
C ARG A 66 1.54 -7.74 -9.06
N ARG A 67 2.22 -7.42 -7.96
CA ARG A 67 2.00 -8.01 -6.63
C ARG A 67 1.61 -6.99 -5.57
N LEU A 68 1.49 -5.74 -5.96
CA LEU A 68 0.97 -4.68 -5.10
C LEU A 68 -0.48 -4.39 -5.44
N VAL A 69 -1.33 -4.24 -4.42
CA VAL A 69 -2.73 -3.86 -4.58
C VAL A 69 -3.07 -2.72 -3.62
N TRP A 70 -3.98 -1.84 -4.01
CA TRP A 70 -4.50 -0.80 -3.11
C TRP A 70 -5.86 -1.20 -2.52
N GLY A 71 -6.23 -0.61 -1.40
CA GLY A 71 -7.62 -0.62 -0.93
C GLY A 71 -7.87 0.42 0.15
N SER A 72 -9.14 0.77 0.37
CA SER A 72 -9.53 1.86 1.27
C SER A 72 -9.35 1.54 2.77
N ASP A 73 -9.48 0.26 3.13
CA ASP A 73 -9.61 -0.18 4.54
C ASP A 73 -10.91 0.32 5.21
N TRP A 74 -11.95 0.61 4.43
CA TRP A 74 -13.28 0.93 4.96
C TRP A 74 -13.83 -0.24 5.80
N PRO A 75 -14.49 -0.01 6.96
CA PRO A 75 -14.99 1.27 7.48
C PRO A 75 -14.00 2.06 8.35
N HIS A 76 -12.69 1.85 8.20
CA HIS A 76 -11.65 2.52 8.98
C HIS A 76 -11.82 2.33 10.49
N THR A 77 -12.08 1.09 10.91
CA THR A 77 -12.40 0.77 12.30
C THR A 77 -11.37 1.34 13.28
N GLN A 78 -11.86 1.92 14.39
CA GLN A 78 -11.09 2.69 15.39
C GLN A 78 -10.59 4.07 14.93
N HIS A 79 -10.91 4.51 13.71
CA HIS A 79 -10.53 5.81 13.14
C HIS A 79 -11.73 6.45 12.41
N GLU A 80 -12.95 6.02 12.72
CA GLU A 80 -14.17 6.36 11.98
C GLU A 80 -14.49 7.87 12.01
N GLN A 81 -14.03 8.56 13.07
CA GLN A 81 -14.21 10.01 13.24
C GLN A 81 -13.16 10.84 12.50
N GLU A 82 -12.03 10.23 12.13
CA GLU A 82 -10.85 10.92 11.60
C GLU A 82 -10.65 10.61 10.10
N VAL A 83 -11.07 9.43 9.66
CA VAL A 83 -10.79 8.89 8.34
C VAL A 83 -12.08 8.61 7.58
N SER A 84 -12.21 9.25 6.42
CA SER A 84 -13.29 9.03 5.47
C SER A 84 -12.80 8.32 4.21
N TYR A 85 -13.72 7.75 3.44
CA TYR A 85 -13.38 7.13 2.15
C TYR A 85 -12.70 8.14 1.21
N ALA A 86 -13.19 9.38 1.19
CA ALA A 86 -12.58 10.46 0.41
C ALA A 86 -11.13 10.73 0.86
N SER A 87 -10.87 10.78 2.18
CA SER A 87 -9.53 11.06 2.70
C SER A 87 -8.49 10.01 2.29
N VAL A 88 -8.84 8.72 2.28
CA VAL A 88 -7.89 7.66 1.86
C VAL A 88 -7.67 7.64 0.35
N VAL A 89 -8.66 8.07 -0.45
CA VAL A 89 -8.49 8.28 -1.88
C VAL A 89 -7.55 9.46 -2.15
N GLU A 90 -7.69 10.56 -1.41
CA GLU A 90 -6.75 11.70 -1.50
C GLU A 90 -5.34 11.31 -1.07
N GLN A 91 -5.19 10.53 0.01
CA GLN A 91 -3.89 9.98 0.42
C GLN A 91 -3.26 9.12 -0.68
N PHE A 92 -4.05 8.29 -1.38
CA PHE A 92 -3.56 7.52 -2.52
C PHE A 92 -3.12 8.41 -3.69
N ARG A 93 -3.90 9.45 -4.01
CA ARG A 93 -3.54 10.42 -5.06
C ARG A 93 -2.26 11.18 -4.71
N ALA A 94 -2.09 11.51 -3.43
CA ALA A 94 -0.92 12.21 -2.93
C ALA A 94 0.38 11.40 -3.11
N LEU A 95 0.33 10.07 -3.26
CA LEU A 95 1.51 9.26 -3.62
C LEU A 95 2.06 9.56 -5.04
N GLU A 96 1.35 10.37 -5.84
CA GLU A 96 1.81 10.89 -7.13
C GLU A 96 2.29 9.82 -8.12
N CYS A 97 1.70 8.63 -8.04
CA CYS A 97 2.00 7.51 -8.92
C CYS A 97 1.67 7.86 -10.39
N PRO A 98 2.49 7.44 -11.37
CA PRO A 98 2.11 7.49 -12.78
C PRO A 98 0.82 6.70 -13.06
N GLU A 99 0.03 7.12 -14.06
CA GLU A 99 -1.24 6.44 -14.41
C GLU A 99 -1.11 4.93 -14.65
N PRO A 100 -0.08 4.41 -15.35
CA PRO A 100 0.09 2.96 -15.50
C PRO A 100 0.24 2.23 -14.16
N LEU A 101 0.89 2.85 -13.18
CA LEU A 101 1.04 2.27 -11.86
C LEU A 101 -0.28 2.33 -11.07
N LYS A 102 -1.05 3.43 -11.19
CA LYS A 102 -2.39 3.49 -10.59
C LYS A 102 -3.30 2.40 -11.15
N ASN A 103 -3.31 2.20 -12.47
CA ASN A 103 -4.07 1.13 -13.11
C ASN A 103 -3.65 -0.25 -12.60
N MET A 104 -2.34 -0.48 -12.45
CA MET A 104 -1.85 -1.74 -11.90
C MET A 104 -2.37 -1.99 -10.48
N LEU A 105 -2.23 -1.01 -9.58
CA LEU A 105 -2.61 -1.14 -8.17
C LEU A 105 -4.12 -1.30 -7.95
N LEU A 106 -4.94 -0.70 -8.83
CA LEU A 106 -6.40 -0.62 -8.69
C LEU A 106 -7.17 -1.63 -9.54
N VAL A 107 -6.58 -2.12 -10.64
CA VAL A 107 -7.28 -2.95 -11.63
C VAL A 107 -6.53 -4.25 -11.90
N GLU A 108 -5.36 -4.19 -12.54
CA GLU A 108 -4.71 -5.39 -13.07
C GLU A 108 -4.22 -6.34 -11.98
N ALA A 109 -3.57 -5.81 -10.92
CA ALA A 109 -3.07 -6.63 -9.83
C ALA A 109 -4.23 -7.22 -8.99
N PRO A 110 -5.27 -6.46 -8.61
CA PRO A 110 -6.46 -7.04 -7.98
C PRO A 110 -7.16 -8.09 -8.84
N GLN A 111 -7.27 -7.89 -10.16
CA GLN A 111 -7.83 -8.91 -11.06
C GLN A 111 -7.07 -10.23 -10.98
N ALA A 112 -5.75 -10.17 -11.04
CA ALA A 112 -4.90 -11.36 -10.96
C ALA A 112 -4.86 -11.99 -9.55
N LEU A 113 -5.07 -11.21 -8.49
CA LEU A 113 -5.08 -11.72 -7.11
C LEU A 113 -6.40 -12.42 -6.75
N PHE A 114 -7.52 -11.85 -7.19
CA PHE A 114 -8.86 -12.27 -6.78
C PHE A 114 -9.65 -12.98 -7.90
N ASP A 115 -9.01 -13.25 -9.03
CA ASP A 115 -9.62 -13.85 -10.22
C ASP A 115 -10.86 -13.10 -10.71
N PHE A 116 -10.82 -11.76 -10.68
CA PHE A 116 -11.88 -10.95 -11.29
C PHE A 116 -11.80 -11.02 -12.82
N LEU A 117 -12.97 -10.98 -13.46
CA LEU A 117 -13.05 -10.93 -14.92
C LEU A 117 -12.35 -9.67 -15.46
N PRO A 118 -11.75 -9.75 -16.66
CA PRO A 118 -11.23 -8.58 -17.35
C PRO A 118 -12.33 -7.52 -17.51
N ILE A 119 -11.93 -6.25 -17.42
CA ILE A 119 -12.85 -5.14 -17.73
C ILE A 119 -12.86 -5.04 -19.26
N GLU A 120 -13.99 -5.40 -19.88
CA GLU A 120 -14.25 -5.05 -21.28
C GLU A 120 -14.53 -3.54 -21.33
N ILE A 121 -13.67 -2.80 -22.04
CA ILE A 121 -13.82 -1.35 -22.27
C ILE A 121 -14.17 -1.12 -23.73
#